data_AF-A0A7V9I633-F1
#
_entry.id   AF-A0A7V9I633-F1
#
_cell.length_a   1.000
_cell.length_b   1.000
_cell.length_c   1.000
_cell.angle_alpha   90.00
_cell.angle_beta   90.00
_cell.angle_gamma   90.00
#
_symmetry.space_group_name_H-M   'P 1'
#
loop_
_entity.id
_entity.type
_entity.pdbx_description
1 polymer ?
#
loop_
_entity_poly.entity_id
_entity_poly.type
_entity_poly.pdbx_seq_one_letter_code
_entity_poly.pdbx_strand_id
1 'polypeptide(L)'
;MARMIPESLTPDTESTAERRVFERLRDETSEDIVAFHSVAWLVPSRGRPRQGEADFVVAHPEHGVLALEVKGGAIRFDAEQGKWFSSGRQGEVKIKDPVRQAANASHRLRDLVARSARGAEEGIAFGSALCFPDTRVDAHSLRADLPREIVIDHRELGKLGPKIEAIFRYWHDADRDRPLAADGVERLERLLAKSFVLRAPLAYE
;
A
#
# COMPACT_ATOMS: atom_id res chain seq x y z
N MET A 1 -9.19 14.63 6.59
CA MET A 1 -7.78 14.26 6.38
C MET A 1 -7.62 12.85 6.91
N ALA A 2 -6.97 11.96 6.16
CA ALA A 2 -6.71 10.61 6.63
C ALA A 2 -5.83 10.61 7.88
N ARG A 3 -6.02 9.59 8.72
CA ARG A 3 -5.10 9.31 9.82
C ARG A 3 -3.88 8.56 9.31
N MET A 4 -2.72 9.19 9.43
CA MET A 4 -1.45 8.59 9.04
C MET A 4 -0.81 7.86 10.22
N ILE A 5 -0.23 6.70 9.97
CA ILE A 5 0.52 5.92 10.96
C ILE A 5 1.86 5.50 10.35
N PRO A 6 3.01 6.02 10.82
CA PRO A 6 3.13 7.06 11.84
C PRO A 6 2.49 8.40 11.41
N GLU A 7 2.17 9.24 12.39
CA GLU A 7 1.53 10.56 12.16
C GLU A 7 2.40 11.51 11.31
N SER A 8 3.72 11.30 11.32
CA SER A 8 4.69 12.01 10.52
C SER A 8 5.69 11.04 9.91
N LEU A 9 6.19 11.38 8.72
CA LEU A 9 7.27 10.68 8.05
C LEU A 9 8.50 10.54 8.96
N THR A 10 9.15 9.39 8.91
CA THR A 10 10.45 9.21 9.55
C THR A 10 11.53 9.99 8.78
N PRO A 11 12.56 10.52 9.46
CA PRO A 11 13.68 11.18 8.79
C PRO A 11 14.32 10.31 7.70
N ASP A 12 14.35 8.99 7.90
CA ASP A 12 14.96 8.00 7.00
C ASP A 12 14.18 7.75 5.69
N THR A 13 13.03 8.38 5.50
CA THR A 13 12.28 8.25 4.23
C THR A 13 12.98 9.05 3.14
N GLU A 14 13.99 8.48 2.48
CA GLU A 14 14.77 9.18 1.44
C GLU A 14 13.95 9.49 0.17
N SER A 15 12.91 8.70 -0.08
CA SER A 15 12.08 8.80 -1.29
C SER A 15 11.20 10.06 -1.29
N THR A 16 11.63 11.09 -2.05
CA THR A 16 10.82 12.31 -2.25
C THR A 16 9.43 12.04 -2.84
N ALA A 17 9.30 10.97 -3.64
CA ALA A 17 8.04 10.51 -4.19
C ALA A 17 7.09 10.01 -3.09
N GLU A 18 7.58 9.16 -2.19
CA GLU A 18 6.79 8.70 -1.03
C GLU A 18 6.42 9.85 -0.10
N ARG A 19 7.34 10.78 0.17
CA ARG A 19 7.05 11.96 1.00
C ARG A 19 5.88 12.76 0.44
N ARG A 20 5.88 13.00 -0.88
CA ARG A 20 4.78 13.71 -1.55
C ARG A 20 3.47 12.93 -1.47
N VAL A 21 3.52 11.61 -1.67
CA VAL A 21 2.33 10.76 -1.57
C VAL A 21 1.79 10.72 -0.14
N PHE A 22 2.65 10.68 0.88
CA PHE A 22 2.26 10.76 2.29
C PHE A 22 1.47 12.04 2.58
N GLU A 23 2.02 13.19 2.20
CA GLU A 23 1.37 14.50 2.39
C GLU A 23 0.01 14.53 1.69
N ARG A 24 -0.06 14.05 0.44
CA ARG A 24 -1.32 14.03 -0.32
C ARG A 24 -2.33 13.03 0.23
N LEU A 25 -1.89 11.87 0.71
CA LEU A 25 -2.78 10.93 1.39
C LEU A 25 -3.39 11.56 2.64
N ARG A 26 -2.58 12.21 3.47
CA ARG A 26 -3.06 12.93 4.66
C ARG A 26 -4.06 14.03 4.29
N ASP A 27 -3.67 14.92 3.37
CA ASP A 27 -4.36 16.20 3.16
C ASP A 27 -5.56 16.08 2.21
N GLU A 28 -5.53 15.18 1.23
CA GLU A 28 -6.50 15.11 0.13
C GLU A 28 -7.48 13.94 0.24
N THR A 29 -7.47 13.19 1.36
CA THR A 29 -8.36 12.04 1.56
C THR A 29 -9.20 12.16 2.84
N SER A 30 -10.27 11.36 2.93
CA SER A 30 -11.26 11.43 4.00
C SER A 30 -10.71 10.96 5.35
N GLU A 31 -11.37 11.34 6.43
CA GLU A 31 -11.02 10.90 7.79
C GLU A 31 -11.34 9.43 8.08
N ASP A 32 -12.17 8.80 7.23
CA ASP A 32 -12.46 7.37 7.29
C ASP A 32 -11.24 6.51 6.88
N ILE A 33 -10.26 7.10 6.20
CA ILE A 33 -9.07 6.41 5.76
C ILE A 33 -8.01 6.41 6.85
N VAL A 34 -7.44 5.23 7.09
CA VAL A 34 -6.22 5.04 7.88
C VAL A 34 -5.11 4.55 6.94
N ALA A 35 -4.00 5.28 6.88
CA ALA A 35 -2.88 4.95 6.03
C ALA A 35 -1.63 4.65 6.86
N PHE A 36 -1.09 3.44 6.70
CA PHE A 36 0.15 2.99 7.32
C PHE A 36 1.29 3.20 6.34
N HIS A 37 2.35 3.91 6.74
CA HIS A 37 3.52 4.17 5.90
C HIS A 37 4.71 3.29 6.32
N SER A 38 5.46 2.80 5.33
CA SER A 38 6.69 2.01 5.49
C SER A 38 6.51 0.81 6.42
N VAL A 39 5.49 -0.02 6.16
CA VAL A 39 5.20 -1.20 6.97
C VAL A 39 5.83 -2.46 6.40
N ALA A 40 6.41 -3.27 7.29
CA ALA A 40 6.90 -4.60 6.99
C ALA A 40 6.35 -5.61 7.99
N TRP A 41 6.04 -6.82 7.53
CA TRP A 41 5.50 -7.88 8.36
C TRP A 41 6.03 -9.26 7.96
N LEU A 42 5.95 -10.22 8.87
CA LEU A 42 6.30 -11.61 8.61
C LEU A 42 5.05 -12.48 8.67
N VAL A 43 4.83 -13.28 7.64
CA VAL A 43 3.82 -14.31 7.61
C VAL A 43 4.51 -15.67 7.79
N PRO A 44 4.33 -16.35 8.93
CA PRO A 44 4.84 -17.70 9.12
C PRO A 44 4.31 -18.65 8.04
N SER A 45 5.16 -19.54 7.55
CA SER A 45 4.79 -20.56 6.57
C SER A 45 5.36 -21.92 6.99
N ARG A 46 4.93 -23.02 6.36
CA ARG A 46 5.49 -24.36 6.63
C ARG A 46 6.99 -24.48 6.32
N GLY A 47 7.55 -23.53 5.57
CA GLY A 47 8.98 -23.41 5.29
C GLY A 47 9.54 -22.10 5.83
N ARG A 48 10.20 -21.31 4.97
CA ARG A 48 10.71 -20.00 5.36
C ARG A 48 9.54 -19.00 5.54
N PRO A 49 9.56 -18.14 6.58
CA PRO A 49 8.61 -17.05 6.69
C PRO A 49 8.61 -16.20 5.43
N ARG A 50 7.43 -15.73 5.03
CA ARG A 50 7.29 -14.79 3.91
C ARG A 50 7.26 -13.39 4.49
N GLN A 51 8.20 -12.55 4.07
CA GLN A 51 8.21 -11.13 4.41
C GLN A 51 7.23 -10.39 3.51
N GLY A 52 6.34 -9.58 4.06
CA GLY A 52 5.59 -8.57 3.33
C GLY A 52 6.19 -7.19 3.60
N GLU A 53 6.16 -6.34 2.60
CA GLU A 53 6.51 -4.92 2.69
C GLU A 53 5.58 -4.14 1.78
N ALA A 54 5.21 -2.93 2.17
CA ALA A 54 4.49 -1.98 1.32
C ALA A 54 4.88 -0.55 1.71
N ASP A 55 5.01 0.32 0.71
CA ASP A 55 5.24 1.75 0.96
C ASP A 55 4.05 2.33 1.75
N PHE A 56 2.83 1.98 1.33
CA PHE A 56 1.62 2.28 2.08
C PHE A 56 0.65 1.10 2.14
N VAL A 57 -0.02 0.96 3.29
CA VAL A 57 -1.26 0.20 3.42
C VAL A 57 -2.38 1.17 3.73
N VAL A 58 -3.43 1.19 2.92
CA VAL A 58 -4.55 2.12 3.07
C VAL A 58 -5.79 1.30 3.42
N ALA A 59 -6.39 1.58 4.57
CA ALA A 59 -7.59 0.91 5.05
C ALA A 59 -8.79 1.87 5.00
N HIS A 60 -9.93 1.37 4.52
CA HIS A 60 -11.20 2.06 4.53
C HIS A 60 -12.26 1.13 5.15
N PRO A 61 -13.02 1.57 6.17
CA PRO A 61 -13.93 0.71 6.92
C PRO A 61 -14.99 0.06 6.02
N GLU A 62 -15.52 0.78 5.04
CA GLU A 62 -16.53 0.22 4.12
C GLU A 62 -15.97 -0.56 2.93
N HIS A 63 -14.73 -0.28 2.50
CA HIS A 63 -14.25 -0.74 1.19
C HIS A 63 -13.08 -1.73 1.24
N GLY A 64 -12.47 -1.97 2.42
CA GLY A 64 -11.40 -2.95 2.57
C GLY A 64 -10.01 -2.34 2.70
N VAL A 65 -9.02 -3.01 2.11
CA VAL A 65 -7.59 -2.72 2.30
C VAL A 65 -6.86 -2.65 0.96
N LEU A 66 -6.02 -1.63 0.77
CA LEU A 66 -5.14 -1.49 -0.39
C LEU A 66 -3.67 -1.52 0.01
N ALA A 67 -2.87 -2.31 -0.70
CA ALA A 67 -1.42 -2.12 -0.72
C ALA A 67 -1.06 -1.15 -1.85
N LEU A 68 -0.43 -0.03 -1.52
CA LEU A 68 -0.05 1.01 -2.46
C LEU A 68 1.48 1.08 -2.56
N GLU A 69 2.00 0.81 -3.76
CA GLU A 69 3.43 0.91 -4.09
C GLU A 69 3.70 2.22 -4.84
N VAL A 70 4.73 2.96 -4.42
CA VAL A 70 5.11 4.26 -4.97
C VAL A 70 6.43 4.13 -5.72
N LYS A 71 6.46 4.59 -6.98
CA LYS A 71 7.73 4.74 -7.73
C LYS A 71 7.87 6.15 -8.26
N GLY A 72 8.92 6.84 -7.80
CA GLY A 72 9.31 8.15 -8.30
C GLY A 72 10.02 8.09 -9.66
N GLY A 73 10.14 9.25 -10.29
CA GLY A 73 10.77 9.41 -11.60
C GLY A 73 9.89 8.96 -12.78
N ALA A 74 10.48 8.96 -13.96
CA ALA A 74 9.86 8.43 -15.17
C ALA A 74 9.95 6.90 -15.19
N ILE A 75 8.81 6.22 -15.26
CA ILE A 75 8.74 4.75 -15.20
C ILE A 75 8.64 4.15 -16.59
N ARG A 76 9.47 3.14 -16.87
CA ARG A 76 9.45 2.39 -18.12
C ARG A 76 9.53 0.89 -17.89
N PHE A 77 8.79 0.13 -18.68
CA PHE A 77 8.93 -1.31 -18.80
C PHE A 77 9.56 -1.66 -20.14
N ASP A 78 10.56 -2.55 -20.13
CA ASP A 78 11.18 -3.14 -21.30
C ASP A 78 10.66 -4.57 -21.47
N ALA A 79 9.86 -4.79 -22.52
CA ALA A 79 9.21 -6.07 -22.77
C ALA A 79 10.18 -7.15 -23.26
N GLU A 80 11.22 -6.79 -24.01
CA GLU A 80 12.22 -7.74 -24.51
C GLU A 80 13.07 -8.27 -23.35
N GLN A 81 13.42 -7.40 -22.41
CA GLN A 81 14.21 -7.78 -21.24
C GLN A 81 13.36 -8.26 -20.05
N GLY A 82 12.05 -7.97 -20.05
CA GLY A 82 11.16 -8.19 -18.91
C GLY A 82 11.57 -7.39 -17.67
N LYS A 83 12.07 -6.16 -17.85
CA LYS A 83 12.65 -5.34 -16.75
C LYS A 83 11.95 -3.99 -16.63
N TRP A 84 11.90 -3.51 -15.39
CA TRP A 84 11.40 -2.18 -15.05
C TRP A 84 12.55 -1.22 -14.77
N PHE A 85 12.33 0.04 -15.11
CA PHE A 85 13.29 1.12 -14.93
C PHE A 85 12.60 2.36 -14.35
N SER A 86 13.34 3.09 -13.52
CA SER A 86 12.98 4.44 -13.06
C SER A 86 14.09 5.40 -13.45
N SER A 87 13.71 6.53 -14.02
CA SER A 87 14.61 7.59 -14.48
C SER A 87 14.40 8.87 -13.68
N GLY A 88 15.48 9.38 -13.09
CA GLY A 88 15.47 10.61 -12.30
C GLY A 88 16.72 11.48 -12.54
N ARG A 89 17.02 12.38 -11.59
CA ARG A 89 18.18 13.28 -11.71
C ARG A 89 19.53 12.57 -11.81
N GLN A 90 19.63 11.35 -11.27
CA GLN A 90 20.85 10.54 -11.26
C GLN A 90 20.94 9.57 -12.46
N GLY A 91 20.02 9.66 -13.42
CA GLY A 91 19.95 8.76 -14.57
C GLY A 91 18.88 7.68 -14.43
N GLU A 92 18.92 6.71 -15.35
CA GLU A 92 18.02 5.55 -15.37
C GLU A 92 18.62 4.41 -14.54
N VAL A 93 17.82 3.84 -13.64
CA VAL A 93 18.19 2.66 -12.86
C VAL A 93 17.15 1.55 -13.03
N LYS A 94 17.63 0.31 -13.03
CA LYS A 94 16.76 -0.87 -13.00
C LYS A 94 16.07 -0.95 -11.63
N ILE A 95 14.75 -1.13 -11.62
CA ILE A 95 13.95 -1.32 -10.42
C ILE A 95 13.31 -2.72 -10.39
N LYS A 96 12.83 -3.11 -9.21
CA LYS A 96 11.96 -4.29 -9.08
C LYS A 96 10.62 -4.03 -9.78
N ASP A 97 9.92 -5.11 -10.13
CA ASP A 97 8.60 -5.01 -10.76
C ASP A 97 7.56 -4.45 -9.77
N PRO A 98 7.07 -3.21 -9.96
CA PRO A 98 6.18 -2.57 -9.00
C PRO A 98 4.80 -3.24 -8.96
N VAL A 99 4.32 -3.74 -10.10
CA VAL A 99 3.04 -4.47 -10.19
C VAL A 99 3.10 -5.71 -9.29
N ARG A 100 4.18 -6.49 -9.40
CA ARG A 100 4.40 -7.67 -8.57
C ARG A 100 4.64 -7.32 -7.11
N GLN A 101 5.31 -6.21 -6.79
CA GLN A 101 5.49 -5.78 -5.40
C GLN A 101 4.12 -5.51 -4.75
N ALA A 102 3.30 -4.66 -5.37
CA ALA A 102 2.00 -4.28 -4.83
C ALA A 102 1.03 -5.48 -4.72
N ALA A 103 0.95 -6.33 -5.74
CA ALA A 103 0.10 -7.52 -5.72
C ALA A 103 0.54 -8.52 -4.64
N ASN A 104 1.85 -8.76 -4.49
CA ASN A 104 2.36 -9.63 -3.44
C ASN A 104 2.12 -9.07 -2.04
N ALA A 105 2.25 -7.76 -1.86
CA ALA A 105 1.95 -7.09 -0.60
C ALA A 105 0.47 -7.28 -0.22
N SER A 106 -0.45 -7.02 -1.15
CA SER A 106 -1.90 -7.21 -0.94
C SER A 106 -2.25 -8.65 -0.52
N HIS A 107 -1.75 -9.65 -1.26
CA HIS A 107 -1.95 -11.06 -0.89
C HIS A 107 -1.38 -11.41 0.48
N ARG A 108 -0.19 -10.88 0.81
CA ARG A 108 0.44 -11.14 2.12
C ARG A 108 -0.28 -10.41 3.27
N LEU A 109 -0.94 -9.29 3.01
CA LEU A 109 -1.80 -8.64 4.01
C LEU A 109 -3.03 -9.49 4.30
N ARG A 110 -3.68 -10.01 3.25
CA ARG A 110 -4.79 -10.95 3.42
C ARG A 110 -4.37 -12.17 4.26
N ASP A 111 -3.22 -12.77 3.93
CA ASP A 111 -2.66 -13.90 4.69
C ASP A 111 -2.37 -13.53 6.17
N LEU A 112 -1.89 -12.31 6.42
CA LEU A 112 -1.62 -11.81 7.77
C LEU A 112 -2.91 -11.67 8.58
N VAL A 113 -3.94 -11.06 7.99
CA VAL A 113 -5.25 -10.86 8.63
C VAL A 113 -5.92 -12.20 8.92
N ALA A 114 -5.93 -13.12 7.95
CA ALA A 114 -6.50 -14.47 8.09
C ALA A 114 -5.91 -15.27 9.27
N ARG A 115 -4.63 -15.02 9.58
CA ARG A 115 -3.95 -15.66 10.71
C ARG A 115 -4.23 -15.02 12.06
N SER A 116 -4.69 -13.77 12.07
CA SER A 116 -4.92 -13.04 13.30
C SER A 116 -6.17 -13.50 14.05
N ALA A 117 -7.19 -13.95 13.32
CA ALA A 117 -8.40 -14.57 13.85
C ALA A 117 -9.11 -15.34 12.73
N ARG A 118 -9.79 -16.44 13.08
CA ARG A 118 -10.52 -17.27 12.12
C ARG A 118 -11.59 -16.45 11.40
N GLY A 119 -11.53 -16.42 10.07
CA GLY A 119 -12.49 -15.73 9.21
C GLY A 119 -12.35 -14.22 9.21
N ALA A 120 -11.28 -13.65 9.77
CA ALA A 120 -11.09 -12.21 9.87
C ALA A 120 -10.86 -11.52 8.52
N GLU A 121 -10.53 -12.29 7.48
CA GLU A 121 -10.37 -11.83 6.10
C GLU A 121 -11.57 -12.17 5.21
N GLU A 122 -12.51 -12.99 5.70
CA GLU A 122 -13.59 -13.54 4.88
C GLU A 122 -14.55 -12.44 4.41
N GLY A 123 -14.68 -12.34 3.08
CA GLY A 123 -15.50 -11.31 2.45
C GLY A 123 -14.87 -9.92 2.50
N ILE A 124 -13.63 -9.73 2.95
CA ILE A 124 -12.99 -8.41 2.89
C ILE A 124 -12.25 -8.26 1.57
N ALA A 125 -12.45 -7.12 0.90
CA ALA A 125 -11.68 -6.78 -0.29
C ALA A 125 -10.24 -6.41 0.07
N PHE A 126 -9.28 -7.12 -0.53
CA PHE A 126 -7.86 -6.78 -0.49
C PHE A 126 -7.40 -6.48 -1.92
N GLY A 127 -6.98 -5.25 -2.17
CA GLY A 127 -6.54 -4.78 -3.47
C GLY A 127 -5.11 -4.25 -3.46
N SER A 128 -4.61 -3.90 -4.65
CA SER A 128 -3.33 -3.24 -4.81
C SER A 128 -3.44 -2.03 -5.75
N ALA A 129 -2.53 -1.09 -5.60
CA ALA A 129 -2.47 0.11 -6.43
C ALA A 129 -1.02 0.53 -6.64
N LEU A 130 -0.78 1.24 -7.74
CA LEU A 130 0.52 1.86 -8.03
C LEU A 130 0.36 3.38 -8.05
N CYS A 131 1.31 4.10 -7.45
CA CYS A 131 1.42 5.54 -7.56
C CYS A 131 2.72 5.94 -8.25
N PHE A 132 2.60 6.67 -9.34
CA PHE A 132 3.70 7.25 -10.10
C PHE A 132 3.62 8.78 -10.05
N PRO A 133 4.03 9.41 -8.93
CA PRO A 133 3.76 10.82 -8.67
C PRO A 133 4.48 11.79 -9.62
N ASP A 134 5.49 11.32 -10.34
CA ASP A 134 6.30 12.09 -11.28
C ASP A 134 6.02 11.73 -12.76
N THR A 135 5.15 10.76 -13.03
CA THR A 135 4.84 10.27 -14.37
C THR A 135 3.38 10.54 -14.71
N ARG A 136 3.09 10.80 -16.00
CA ARG A 136 1.72 10.77 -16.54
C ARG A 136 1.49 9.44 -17.22
N VAL A 137 0.34 8.82 -16.96
CA VAL A 137 -0.02 7.53 -17.53
C VAL A 137 -1.23 7.70 -18.43
N ASP A 138 -1.03 7.50 -19.73
CA ASP A 138 -2.10 7.60 -20.72
C ASP A 138 -3.22 6.58 -20.48
N ALA A 139 -4.41 6.87 -21.01
CA ALA A 139 -5.65 6.17 -20.67
C ALA A 139 -5.77 4.71 -21.18
N HIS A 140 -4.71 4.16 -21.78
CA HIS A 140 -4.70 2.80 -22.30
C HIS A 140 -4.17 1.81 -21.24
N SER A 141 -4.70 0.59 -21.23
CA SER A 141 -4.12 -0.50 -20.43
C SER A 141 -2.65 -0.69 -20.80
N LEU A 142 -1.75 -0.41 -19.86
CA LEU A 142 -0.30 -0.50 -20.08
C LEU A 142 0.13 -1.95 -20.33
N ARG A 143 -0.46 -2.87 -19.56
CA ARG A 143 -0.31 -4.32 -19.65
C ARG A 143 -1.57 -4.94 -19.04
N ALA A 144 -1.89 -6.19 -19.36
CA ALA A 144 -3.11 -6.85 -18.87
C ALA A 144 -3.18 -6.96 -17.32
N ASP A 145 -2.05 -6.93 -16.64
CA ASP A 145 -1.91 -6.91 -15.17
C ASP A 145 -1.68 -5.51 -14.60
N LEU A 146 -1.76 -4.46 -15.42
CA LEU A 146 -1.64 -3.06 -15.02
C LEU A 146 -2.77 -2.21 -15.65
N PRO A 147 -4.02 -2.43 -15.22
CA PRO A 147 -5.16 -1.62 -15.64
C PRO A 147 -5.02 -0.17 -15.14
N ARG A 148 -5.54 0.81 -15.91
CA ARG A 148 -5.41 2.24 -15.59
C ARG A 148 -6.15 2.62 -14.29
N GLU A 149 -7.18 1.85 -13.96
CA GLU A 149 -8.07 1.99 -12.82
C GLU A 149 -7.30 1.95 -11.50
N ILE A 150 -6.27 1.10 -11.38
CA ILE A 150 -5.45 0.93 -10.17
C ILE A 150 -4.19 1.80 -10.13
N VAL A 151 -3.99 2.64 -11.15
CA VAL A 151 -2.81 3.52 -11.27
C VAL A 151 -3.17 4.95 -10.89
N ILE A 152 -2.38 5.53 -10.01
CA ILE A 152 -2.38 6.94 -9.63
C ILE A 152 -1.19 7.58 -10.34
N ASP A 153 -1.43 8.57 -11.18
CA ASP A 153 -0.40 9.32 -11.86
C ASP A 153 -0.32 10.77 -11.35
N HIS A 154 0.63 11.52 -11.87
CA HIS A 154 0.89 12.91 -11.48
C HIS A 154 -0.37 13.80 -11.46
N ARG A 155 -1.35 13.58 -12.35
CA ARG A 155 -2.58 14.40 -12.46
C ARG A 155 -3.54 14.17 -11.31
N GLU A 156 -3.52 12.98 -10.71
CA GLU A 156 -4.45 12.62 -9.64
C GLU A 156 -3.95 13.00 -8.24
N LEU A 157 -2.69 13.40 -8.08
CA LEU A 157 -2.13 13.75 -6.76
C LEU A 157 -2.85 14.90 -6.07
N GLY A 158 -3.34 15.88 -6.83
CA GLY A 158 -4.10 17.03 -6.29
C GLY A 158 -5.57 16.72 -6.00
N LYS A 159 -6.03 15.50 -6.30
CA LYS A 159 -7.40 15.02 -6.03
C LYS A 159 -7.35 13.54 -5.65
N LEU A 160 -6.51 13.23 -4.66
CA LEU A 160 -6.14 11.85 -4.35
C LEU A 160 -7.31 11.06 -3.75
N GLY A 161 -8.15 11.68 -2.91
CA GLY A 161 -9.32 11.05 -2.29
C GLY A 161 -10.25 10.36 -3.30
N PRO A 162 -10.84 11.09 -4.27
CA PRO A 162 -11.70 10.49 -5.29
C PRO A 162 -11.04 9.37 -6.08
N LYS A 163 -9.73 9.46 -6.32
CA LYS A 163 -8.97 8.40 -7.03
C LYS A 163 -8.81 7.16 -6.15
N ILE A 164 -8.47 7.31 -4.88
CA ILE A 164 -8.36 6.19 -3.92
C ILE A 164 -9.71 5.49 -3.75
N GLU A 165 -10.81 6.23 -3.62
CA GLU A 165 -12.16 5.67 -3.59
C GLU A 165 -12.51 4.88 -4.86
N ALA A 166 -12.13 5.40 -6.03
CA ALA A 166 -12.34 4.68 -7.29
C ALA A 166 -11.55 3.37 -7.36
N ILE A 167 -10.33 3.35 -6.81
CA ILE A 167 -9.51 2.13 -6.72
C ILE A 167 -10.14 1.13 -5.75
N PHE A 168 -10.65 1.58 -4.61
CA PHE A 168 -11.40 0.74 -3.68
C PHE A 168 -12.60 0.08 -4.38
N ARG A 169 -13.41 0.87 -5.10
CA ARG A 169 -14.53 0.35 -5.89
C ARG A 169 -14.11 -0.60 -7.01
N TYR A 170 -12.92 -0.47 -7.57
CA TYR A 170 -12.41 -1.41 -8.58
C TYR A 170 -12.16 -2.81 -7.98
N TRP A 171 -11.68 -2.88 -6.73
CA TRP A 171 -11.39 -4.15 -6.06
C TRP A 171 -12.57 -4.72 -5.27
N HIS A 172 -13.57 -3.91 -4.97
CA HIS A 172 -14.72 -4.27 -4.16
C HIS A 172 -15.89 -4.77 -5.01
N ASP A 173 -16.42 -5.94 -4.68
CA ASP A 173 -17.65 -6.49 -5.23
C ASP A 173 -18.78 -6.37 -4.20
N ALA A 174 -19.71 -5.43 -4.41
CA ALA A 174 -20.78 -5.11 -3.45
C ALA A 174 -21.72 -6.29 -3.13
N ASP A 175 -21.80 -7.31 -3.99
CA ASP A 175 -22.64 -8.49 -3.77
C ASP A 175 -21.94 -9.58 -2.96
N ARG A 176 -20.60 -9.53 -2.86
CA ARG A 176 -19.77 -10.59 -2.26
C ARG A 176 -18.95 -10.13 -1.08
N ASP A 177 -18.51 -8.88 -1.11
CA ASP A 177 -17.64 -8.31 -0.12
C ASP A 177 -18.44 -7.62 0.98
N ARG A 178 -17.87 -7.66 2.18
CA ARG A 178 -18.36 -7.07 3.40
C ARG A 178 -17.44 -5.89 3.78
N PRO A 179 -17.96 -4.90 4.51
CA PRO A 179 -17.14 -3.88 5.12
C PRO A 179 -16.01 -4.50 5.95
N LEU A 180 -14.83 -3.88 5.91
CA LEU A 180 -13.74 -4.13 6.86
C LEU A 180 -14.19 -3.79 8.30
N ALA A 181 -15.09 -2.81 8.43
CA ALA A 181 -15.59 -2.24 9.66
C ALA A 181 -14.48 -1.69 10.59
N ALA A 182 -14.90 -1.00 11.66
CA ALA A 182 -13.97 -0.37 12.60
C ALA A 182 -13.06 -1.41 13.28
N ASP A 183 -13.58 -2.59 13.62
CA ASP A 183 -12.82 -3.65 14.28
C ASP A 183 -11.73 -4.26 13.37
N GLY A 184 -11.98 -4.32 12.06
CA GLY A 184 -10.99 -4.69 11.06
C GLY A 184 -9.87 -3.65 10.91
N VAL A 185 -10.22 -2.36 10.93
CA VAL A 185 -9.23 -1.26 10.93
C VAL A 185 -8.35 -1.34 12.18
N GLU A 186 -8.95 -1.45 13.37
CA GLU A 186 -8.20 -1.60 14.62
C GLU A 186 -7.32 -2.85 14.64
N ARG A 187 -7.76 -3.93 14.00
CA ARG A 187 -6.98 -5.16 13.86
C ARG A 187 -5.74 -4.93 12.99
N LEU A 188 -5.87 -4.21 11.88
CA LEU A 188 -4.72 -3.82 11.06
C LEU A 188 -3.73 -2.97 11.86
N GLU A 189 -4.23 -2.02 12.66
CA GLU A 189 -3.36 -1.23 13.55
C GLU A 189 -2.58 -2.11 14.54
N ARG A 190 -3.24 -3.08 15.17
CA ARG A 190 -2.59 -4.02 16.08
C ARG A 190 -1.58 -4.94 15.38
N LEU A 191 -1.77 -5.21 14.08
CA LEU A 191 -0.89 -6.08 13.31
C LEU A 191 0.31 -5.32 12.74
N LEU A 192 0.12 -4.07 12.32
CA LEU A 192 1.09 -3.30 11.54
C LEU A 192 1.81 -2.22 12.35
N ALA A 193 1.19 -1.69 13.41
CA ALA A 193 1.66 -0.49 14.11
C ALA A 193 1.55 -0.57 15.64
N LYS A 194 1.49 -1.78 16.21
CA LYS A 194 1.35 -1.96 17.65
C LYS A 194 2.59 -1.49 18.41
N SER A 195 2.43 -0.47 19.25
CA SER A 195 3.41 -0.13 20.28
C SER A 195 3.53 -1.25 21.31
N PHE A 196 4.75 -1.53 21.76
CA PHE A 196 5.02 -2.50 22.81
C PHE A 196 6.14 -2.00 23.72
N VAL A 197 6.13 -2.45 24.97
CA VAL A 197 7.20 -2.21 25.94
C VAL A 197 7.76 -3.58 26.32
N LEU A 198 9.05 -3.78 26.07
CA LEU A 198 9.78 -4.94 26.56
C LEU A 198 10.33 -4.61 27.94
N ARG A 199 10.07 -5.46 28.93
CA ARG A 199 10.64 -5.30 30.27
C ARG A 199 11.92 -6.10 30.36
N ALA A 200 12.99 -5.48 30.84
CA ALA A 200 14.22 -6.18 31.17
C ALA A 200 13.96 -7.06 32.42
N PRO A 201 14.11 -8.40 32.33
CA PRO A 201 13.90 -9.28 33.47
C PRO A 201 15.05 -9.19 34.50
N LEU A 202 16.19 -8.64 34.10
CA LEU A 202 17.29 -8.29 34.98
C LEU A 202 17.32 -6.76 35.05
N ALA A 203 17.16 -6.21 36.25
CA ALA A 203 17.39 -4.79 36.48
C ALA A 203 18.84 -4.49 36.08
N TYR A 204 19.03 -3.59 35.11
CA TYR A 204 20.33 -2.94 34.96
C TYR A 204 20.47 -2.04 36.18
N GLU A 205 21.32 -2.43 37.13
CA GLU A 205 21.84 -1.53 38.16
C GLU A 205 22.65 -0.38 37.53
#